data_AF-D7EL08-F1
#
_entry.id   AF-D7EL08-F1
#
_cell.length_a   1.000
_cell.length_b   1.000
_cell.length_c   1.000
_cell.angle_alpha   90.00
_cell.angle_beta   90.00
_cell.angle_gamma   90.00
#
_symmetry.space_group_name_H-M   'P 1'
#
loop_
_entity.id
_entity.type
_entity.pdbx_description
1 polymer ?
#
loop_
_entity_poly.entity_id
_entity_poly.type
_entity_poly.pdbx_seq_one_letter_code
_entity_poly.pdbx_strand_id
1 'polypeptide(L)'
;MSGRGKGGKVKGKAKSRSSRAGLQFPVGRIHRLLRKGNYAERVGAGAPVYLAAVMEYLAAEVLELAGNAARDNKKTRIIPRHLQLAIRNDEELNKLLSGVTIAQGGVLPNIQAVLLPKKPKRNHKQLTVVSLVAVRSSKLQKIIISALLRPSFF
;
A
#
# COMPACT_ATOMS: atom_id res chain seq x y z
N MET A 1 -41.84 21.39 -43.62
CA MET A 1 -40.71 20.68 -42.97
C MET A 1 -39.80 21.72 -42.31
N SER A 2 -39.93 21.99 -41.01
CA SER A 2 -39.00 22.91 -40.32
C SER A 2 -37.79 22.14 -39.80
N GLY A 3 -36.74 22.11 -40.62
CA GLY A 3 -35.42 21.63 -40.22
C GLY A 3 -34.83 22.55 -39.17
N ARG A 4 -35.13 22.28 -37.90
CA ARG A 4 -34.58 23.05 -36.78
C ARG A 4 -33.10 22.70 -36.64
N GLY A 5 -32.26 23.56 -37.22
CA GLY A 5 -30.80 23.49 -37.11
C GLY A 5 -30.37 23.36 -35.65
N LYS A 6 -29.24 22.67 -35.44
CA LYS A 6 -28.68 22.16 -34.17
C LYS A 6 -28.28 23.24 -33.15
N GLY A 7 -28.81 24.46 -33.25
CA GLY A 7 -28.34 25.66 -32.54
C GLY A 7 -29.34 26.32 -31.59
N GLY A 8 -30.45 25.67 -31.21
CA GLY A 8 -31.54 26.35 -30.49
C GLY A 8 -32.24 25.54 -29.39
N LYS A 9 -31.55 24.62 -28.69
CA LYS A 9 -32.08 24.02 -27.44
C LYS A 9 -31.40 24.71 -26.25
N VAL A 10 -32.19 25.03 -25.22
CA VAL A 10 -31.72 25.54 -23.93
C VAL A 10 -30.52 24.71 -23.49
N LYS A 11 -29.36 25.34 -23.29
CA LYS A 11 -28.13 24.64 -22.88
C LYS A 11 -28.38 23.97 -21.53
N GLY A 12 -28.58 22.66 -21.53
CA GLY A 12 -28.63 21.87 -20.30
C GLY A 12 -27.33 22.01 -19.50
N LYS A 13 -27.37 21.66 -18.21
CA LYS A 13 -26.19 21.72 -17.32
C LYS A 13 -24.98 21.06 -17.99
N ALA A 14 -23.90 21.81 -18.13
CA ALA A 14 -22.68 21.33 -18.77
C ALA A 14 -22.04 20.24 -17.90
N LYS A 15 -21.93 19.01 -18.43
CA LYS A 15 -21.16 17.93 -17.80
C LYS A 15 -19.67 18.11 -18.12
N SER A 16 -18.82 17.92 -17.11
CA SER A 16 -17.36 18.02 -17.30
C SER A 16 -16.85 16.84 -18.14
N ARG A 17 -15.67 17.02 -18.76
CA ARG A 17 -15.02 15.90 -19.49
C ARG A 17 -14.60 14.78 -18.55
N SER A 18 -14.17 15.10 -17.33
CA SER A 18 -13.86 14.11 -16.29
C SER A 18 -15.09 13.29 -15.89
N SER A 19 -16.22 13.94 -15.61
CA SER A 19 -17.45 13.24 -15.23
C SER A 19 -18.01 12.38 -16.38
N ARG A 20 -17.78 12.76 -17.64
CA ARG A 20 -18.14 11.94 -18.80
C ARG A 20 -17.23 10.72 -18.98
N ALA A 21 -15.97 10.83 -18.57
CA ALA A 21 -14.99 9.76 -18.65
C ALA A 21 -14.94 8.87 -17.40
N GLY A 22 -15.67 9.21 -16.33
CA GLY A 22 -15.65 8.47 -15.07
C GLY A 22 -14.38 8.66 -14.25
N LEU A 23 -13.65 9.76 -14.47
CA LEU A 23 -12.37 10.04 -13.81
C LEU A 23 -12.52 11.11 -12.72
N GLN A 24 -11.80 10.93 -11.61
CA GLN A 24 -11.60 11.97 -10.60
C GLN A 24 -10.60 13.04 -11.07
N PHE A 25 -9.60 12.64 -11.86
CA PHE A 25 -8.57 13.54 -12.34
C PHE A 25 -9.11 14.56 -13.37
N PRO A 26 -8.56 15.79 -13.41
CA PRO A 26 -9.12 16.88 -14.21
C PRO A 26 -8.67 16.82 -15.68
N VAL A 27 -9.38 16.06 -16.52
CA VAL A 27 -9.18 15.95 -17.99
C VAL A 27 -9.07 17.32 -18.65
N GLY A 28 -9.90 18.28 -18.21
CA GLY A 28 -9.90 19.65 -18.73
C GLY A 28 -8.57 20.38 -18.53
N ARG A 29 -8.00 20.25 -17.33
CA ARG A 29 -6.72 20.84 -16.94
C ARG A 29 -5.57 20.16 -17.67
N ILE A 30 -5.57 18.84 -17.74
CA ILE A 30 -4.53 18.06 -18.44
C ILE A 30 -4.48 18.45 -19.92
N HIS A 31 -5.62 18.57 -20.60
CA HIS A 31 -5.64 19.03 -22.00
C HIS A 31 -4.97 20.41 -22.17
N ARG A 32 -5.25 21.35 -21.26
CA ARG A 32 -4.63 22.68 -21.29
C ARG A 32 -3.12 22.60 -21.07
N LEU A 33 -2.66 21.77 -20.13
CA LEU A 33 -1.24 21.56 -19.86
C LEU A 33 -0.52 20.93 -21.06
N LEU A 34 -1.12 19.94 -21.72
CA LEU A 34 -0.58 19.34 -22.95
C LEU A 34 -0.40 20.37 -24.07
N ARG A 35 -1.36 21.28 -24.26
CA ARG A 35 -1.21 22.36 -25.26
C ARG A 35 -0.18 23.41 -24.87
N LYS A 36 -0.09 23.76 -23.59
CA LYS A 36 0.90 24.73 -23.09
C LYS A 36 2.33 24.17 -23.13
N GLY A 37 2.48 22.85 -23.01
CA GLY A 37 3.78 22.19 -22.98
C GLY A 37 4.46 22.05 -24.34
N ASN A 38 3.85 22.50 -25.44
CA ASN A 38 4.41 22.46 -26.79
C ASN A 38 4.92 21.06 -27.23
N TYR A 39 4.28 19.99 -26.75
CA TYR A 39 4.66 18.60 -27.09
C TYR A 39 4.37 18.24 -28.55
N ALA A 40 3.35 18.87 -29.15
CA ALA A 40 2.95 18.71 -30.55
C ALA A 40 2.08 19.90 -30.97
N GLU A 41 1.98 20.17 -32.28
CA GLU A 41 1.14 21.23 -32.84
C GLU A 41 -0.35 21.03 -32.51
N ARG A 42 -0.83 19.78 -32.55
CA ARG A 42 -2.22 19.42 -32.27
C ARG A 42 -2.28 18.32 -31.22
N VAL A 43 -3.25 18.43 -30.30
CA VAL A 43 -3.54 17.43 -29.27
C VAL A 43 -4.92 16.86 -29.52
N GLY A 44 -5.01 15.56 -29.79
CA GLY A 44 -6.28 14.85 -29.99
C GLY A 44 -7.16 14.86 -28.74
N ALA A 45 -8.47 14.81 -28.92
CA ALA A 45 -9.43 14.91 -27.81
C ALA A 45 -9.34 13.75 -26.79
N GLY A 46 -8.90 12.56 -27.23
CA GLY A 46 -8.72 11.37 -26.39
C GLY A 46 -7.43 11.37 -25.57
N ALA A 47 -6.36 12.03 -26.03
CA ALA A 47 -5.07 12.09 -25.34
C ALA A 47 -5.17 12.54 -23.87
N PRO A 48 -5.84 13.66 -23.53
CA PRO A 48 -5.98 14.09 -22.14
C PRO A 48 -6.88 13.19 -21.29
N VAL A 49 -7.76 12.39 -21.90
CA VAL A 49 -8.60 11.42 -21.17
C VAL A 49 -7.73 10.23 -20.78
N TYR A 50 -7.00 9.68 -21.75
CA TYR A 50 -6.11 8.54 -21.51
C TYR A 50 -5.02 8.87 -20.48
N LEU A 51 -4.34 10.01 -20.65
CA LEU A 51 -3.32 10.44 -19.70
C LEU A 51 -3.90 10.68 -18.29
N ALA A 52 -5.10 11.26 -18.18
CA ALA A 52 -5.76 11.43 -16.89
C ALA A 52 -6.04 10.08 -16.21
N ALA A 53 -6.52 9.09 -16.96
CA ALA A 53 -6.78 7.75 -16.44
C ALA A 53 -5.49 7.07 -15.94
N VAL A 54 -4.40 7.15 -16.71
CA VAL A 54 -3.10 6.58 -16.31
C VAL A 54 -2.56 7.27 -15.05
N MET A 55 -2.63 8.60 -14.98
CA MET A 55 -2.19 9.34 -13.79
C MET A 55 -3.04 9.02 -12.55
N GLU A 56 -4.35 8.86 -12.73
CA GLU A 56 -5.27 8.48 -11.65
C GLU A 56 -4.99 7.07 -11.14
N TYR A 57 -4.77 6.12 -12.05
CA TYR A 57 -4.38 4.75 -11.73
C TYR A 57 -3.06 4.70 -10.93
N LEU A 58 -2.00 5.34 -11.42
CA LEU A 58 -0.70 5.36 -10.73
C LEU A 58 -0.80 6.04 -9.36
N ALA A 59 -1.58 7.12 -9.24
CA ALA A 59 -1.80 7.77 -7.96
C ALA A 59 -2.57 6.87 -6.98
N ALA A 60 -3.58 6.15 -7.45
CA ALA A 60 -4.34 5.20 -6.64
C ALA A 60 -3.43 4.07 -6.12
N GLU A 61 -2.59 3.49 -6.98
CA GLU A 61 -1.67 2.41 -6.61
C GLU A 61 -0.69 2.85 -5.50
N VAL A 62 -0.05 4.00 -5.68
CA VAL A 62 0.88 4.55 -4.68
C VAL A 62 0.16 4.86 -3.37
N LEU A 63 -1.06 5.39 -3.42
CA LEU A 63 -1.83 5.73 -2.22
C LEU A 63 -2.36 4.50 -1.49
N GLU A 64 -2.72 3.43 -2.18
CA GLU A 64 -3.13 2.15 -1.60
C GLU A 64 -1.97 1.55 -0.78
N LEU A 65 -0.80 1.39 -1.42
CA LEU A 65 0.39 0.85 -0.76
C LEU A 65 0.89 1.74 0.38
N ALA A 66 0.87 3.06 0.21
CA ALA A 66 1.25 3.99 1.27
C ALA A 66 0.23 4.03 2.41
N GLY A 67 -1.05 3.80 2.12
CA GLY A 67 -2.10 3.63 3.11
C GLY A 67 -1.87 2.37 3.96
N ASN A 68 -1.48 1.27 3.32
CA ASN A 68 -1.10 0.02 4.00
C ASN A 68 0.13 0.23 4.88
N ALA A 69 1.19 0.86 4.35
CA ALA A 69 2.39 1.22 5.13
C ALA A 69 2.08 2.15 6.32
N ALA A 70 1.12 3.08 6.16
CA ALA A 70 0.67 3.92 7.28
C ALA A 70 -0.04 3.10 8.35
N ARG A 71 -0.92 2.18 7.95
CA ARG A 71 -1.66 1.29 8.83
C ARG A 71 -0.71 0.36 9.60
N ASP A 72 0.30 -0.20 8.95
CA ASP A 72 1.31 -1.06 9.58
C ASP A 72 2.11 -0.30 10.65
N ASN A 73 2.38 0.98 10.40
CA ASN A 73 2.99 1.89 11.37
C ASN A 73 2.01 2.43 12.42
N LYS A 74 0.78 1.90 12.48
CA LYS A 74 -0.30 2.31 13.41
C LYS A 74 -0.63 3.80 13.29
N LYS A 75 -0.62 4.35 12.07
CA LYS A 75 -0.98 5.74 11.76
C LYS A 75 -2.16 5.76 10.80
N THR A 76 -3.01 6.78 10.94
CA THR A 76 -4.14 7.03 10.04
C THR A 76 -3.81 8.02 8.91
N ARG A 77 -2.68 8.72 9.00
CA ARG A 77 -2.23 9.73 8.04
C ARG A 77 -0.99 9.24 7.28
N ILE A 78 -1.03 9.36 5.96
CA ILE A 78 0.13 9.14 5.10
C ILE A 78 1.14 10.28 5.29
N ILE A 79 2.41 9.94 5.48
CA ILE A 79 3.54 10.87 5.56
C ILE A 79 4.61 10.45 4.54
N PRO A 80 5.63 11.27 4.24
CA PRO A 80 6.65 10.92 3.24
C PRO A 80 7.37 9.59 3.48
N ARG A 81 7.55 9.19 4.75
CA ARG A 81 8.08 7.86 5.09
C ARG A 81 7.23 6.72 4.54
N HIS A 82 5.90 6.83 4.57
CA HIS A 82 5.00 5.79 4.07
C HIS A 82 5.06 5.69 2.55
N LEU A 83 5.18 6.83 1.84
CA LEU A 83 5.41 6.85 0.39
C LEU A 83 6.73 6.17 0.02
N GLN A 84 7.81 6.46 0.77
CA GLN A 84 9.10 5.82 0.53
C GLN A 84 9.04 4.30 0.77
N LEU A 85 8.41 3.85 1.85
CA LEU A 85 8.26 2.42 2.14
C LEU A 85 7.43 1.71 1.05
N ALA A 86 6.32 2.32 0.62
CA ALA A 86 5.48 1.77 -0.44
C ALA A 86 6.24 1.64 -1.77
N ILE A 87 6.87 2.73 -2.23
CA ILE A 87 7.55 2.78 -3.52
C ILE A 87 8.78 1.88 -3.56
N ARG A 88 9.56 1.80 -2.46
CA ARG A 88 10.82 1.03 -2.47
C ARG A 88 10.63 -0.46 -2.23
N ASN A 89 9.52 -0.89 -1.62
CA ASN A 89 9.18 -2.30 -1.45
C ASN A 89 8.46 -2.89 -2.67
N ASP A 90 7.90 -2.05 -3.54
CA ASP A 90 7.28 -2.48 -4.79
C ASP A 90 8.29 -2.42 -5.96
N GLU A 91 8.40 -3.52 -6.73
CA GLU A 91 9.41 -3.64 -7.78
C GLU A 91 9.17 -2.68 -8.95
N GLU A 92 7.91 -2.57 -9.40
CA GLU A 92 7.55 -1.77 -10.57
C GLU A 92 7.66 -0.28 -10.27
N LEU A 93 7.15 0.16 -9.12
CA LEU A 93 7.26 1.54 -8.66
C LEU A 93 8.70 1.93 -8.33
N ASN A 94 9.49 1.04 -7.74
CA ASN A 94 10.90 1.31 -7.47
C ASN A 94 11.69 1.51 -8.77
N LYS A 95 11.37 0.71 -9.81
CA LYS A 95 11.97 0.87 -11.15
C LYS A 95 11.54 2.17 -11.81
N LEU A 96 10.23 2.47 -11.80
CA LEU A 96 9.65 3.70 -12.34
C LEU A 96 10.23 4.97 -11.68
N LEU A 97 10.51 4.91 -10.38
CA LEU A 97 11.00 6.03 -9.56
C LEU A 97 12.44 5.85 -9.07
N SER A 98 13.26 5.13 -9.84
CA SER A 98 14.66 4.82 -9.51
C SER A 98 15.52 6.08 -9.32
N GLY A 99 15.29 7.13 -10.12
CA GLY A 99 16.01 8.40 -10.03
C GLY A 99 15.35 9.49 -9.16
N VAL A 100 14.26 9.18 -8.47
CA VAL A 100 13.48 10.18 -7.72
C VAL A 100 13.82 10.15 -6.23
N THR A 101 14.17 11.31 -5.66
CA THR A 101 14.36 11.46 -4.20
C THR A 101 13.07 11.91 -3.53
N ILE A 102 12.59 11.13 -2.56
CA ILE A 102 11.44 11.50 -1.73
C ILE A 102 11.96 12.21 -0.48
N ALA A 103 11.73 13.52 -0.40
CA ALA A 103 12.08 14.32 0.76
C ALA A 103 11.42 13.74 2.03
N GLN A 104 12.18 13.67 3.13
CA GLN A 104 11.72 13.09 4.41
C GLN A 104 11.29 11.60 4.35
N GLY A 105 11.67 10.88 3.29
CA GLY A 105 11.34 9.46 3.12
C GLY A 105 12.24 8.49 3.90
N GLY A 106 13.49 8.85 4.15
CA GLY A 106 14.51 7.93 4.68
C GLY A 106 14.81 6.77 3.71
N VAL A 107 15.29 5.64 4.23
CA VAL A 107 15.66 4.45 3.44
C VAL A 107 15.00 3.17 3.98
N LEU A 108 14.92 2.11 3.18
CA LEU A 108 14.48 0.81 3.69
C LEU A 108 15.47 0.30 4.75
N PRO A 109 14.98 -0.25 5.88
CA PRO A 109 15.86 -0.89 6.84
C PRO A 109 16.54 -2.09 6.20
N ASN A 110 17.86 -2.02 6.03
CA ASN A 110 18.66 -3.10 5.49
C ASN A 110 20.05 -3.09 6.15
N ILE A 111 20.44 -4.22 6.75
CA ILE A 111 21.76 -4.40 7.37
C ILE A 111 22.42 -5.57 6.66
N GLN A 112 23.60 -5.32 6.08
CA GLN A 112 24.38 -6.38 5.44
C GLN A 112 24.73 -7.47 6.46
N ALA A 113 24.58 -8.74 6.07
CA ALA A 113 24.72 -9.87 6.99
C ALA A 113 26.09 -9.93 7.70
N VAL A 114 27.14 -9.40 7.07
CA VAL A 114 28.50 -9.29 7.63
C VAL A 114 28.56 -8.39 8.87
N LEU A 115 27.65 -7.43 9.00
CA LEU A 115 27.57 -6.49 10.11
C LEU A 115 26.79 -7.05 11.30
N LEU A 116 26.11 -8.19 11.13
CA LEU A 116 25.34 -8.80 12.21
C LEU A 116 26.28 -9.45 13.23
N PRO A 117 25.97 -9.34 14.53
CA PRO A 117 26.76 -10.00 15.56
C PRO A 117 26.76 -11.51 15.32
N LYS A 118 27.93 -12.15 15.47
CA LYS A 118 28.03 -13.61 15.39
C LYS A 118 27.11 -14.21 16.46
N LYS A 119 26.26 -15.16 16.05
CA LYS A 119 25.37 -15.87 16.98
C LYS A 119 26.19 -16.46 18.14
N PRO A 120 25.78 -16.26 19.40
CA PRO A 120 26.48 -16.84 20.53
C PRO A 120 26.44 -18.37 20.45
N LYS A 121 27.59 -19.03 20.69
CA LYS A 121 27.66 -20.49 20.81
C LYS A 121 26.80 -20.93 22.00
N ARG A 122 25.67 -21.60 21.73
CA ARG A 122 24.86 -22.22 22.80
C ARG A 122 25.67 -23.35 23.45
N ASN A 123 26.12 -23.12 24.69
CA ASN A 123 26.67 -24.18 25.53
C ASN A 123 25.56 -25.19 25.85
N HIS A 124 25.68 -26.40 25.28
CA HIS A 124 24.68 -27.48 25.35
C HIS A 124 24.39 -28.03 26.77
N LYS A 125 25.04 -27.52 27.83
CA LYS A 125 24.89 -28.04 29.19
C LYS A 125 23.68 -27.49 29.96
N GLN A 126 23.01 -26.44 29.49
CA GLN A 126 21.89 -25.81 30.23
C GLN A 126 20.49 -26.29 29.81
N LEU A 127 20.31 -26.90 28.63
CA LEU A 127 18.98 -27.33 28.16
C LEU A 127 18.43 -28.58 28.88
N THR A 128 19.28 -29.40 29.48
CA THR A 128 18.85 -30.66 30.10
C THR A 128 18.11 -30.45 31.42
N VAL A 129 18.52 -29.47 32.22
CA VAL A 129 17.98 -29.28 33.58
C VAL A 129 16.58 -28.64 33.56
N VAL A 130 16.40 -27.61 32.72
CA VAL A 130 15.11 -26.88 32.61
C VAL A 130 14.01 -27.76 32.01
N SER A 131 14.37 -28.61 31.03
CA SER A 131 13.43 -29.54 30.40
C SER A 131 12.97 -30.64 31.38
N LEU A 132 13.85 -31.11 32.27
CA LEU A 132 13.52 -32.14 33.26
C LEU A 132 12.54 -31.63 34.34
N VAL A 133 12.69 -30.36 34.75
CA VAL A 133 11.80 -29.72 35.74
C VAL A 133 10.41 -29.48 35.15
N ALA A 134 10.33 -29.02 33.89
CA ALA A 134 9.04 -28.80 33.22
C ALA A 134 8.25 -30.11 32.98
N VAL A 135 8.94 -31.22 32.67
CA VAL A 135 8.30 -32.54 32.49
C VAL A 135 7.80 -33.14 33.82
N ARG A 136 8.52 -32.92 34.93
CA ARG A 136 8.07 -33.41 36.25
C ARG A 136 6.81 -32.71 36.76
N SER A 137 6.66 -31.40 36.49
CA SER A 137 5.49 -30.62 36.91
C SER A 137 4.19 -31.08 36.22
N SER A 138 4.26 -31.41 34.92
CA SER A 138 3.06 -31.82 34.15
C SER A 138 2.54 -33.23 34.49
N LYS A 139 3.42 -34.16 34.91
CA LYS A 139 2.97 -35.50 35.39
C LYS A 139 2.24 -35.42 36.74
N LEU A 140 2.70 -34.58 37.65
CA LEU A 140 2.05 -34.37 38.95
C LEU A 140 0.67 -33.72 38.81
N GLN A 141 0.51 -32.76 37.90
CA GLN A 141 -0.80 -32.14 37.63
C GLN A 141 -1.82 -33.11 37.03
N LYS A 142 -1.39 -34.05 36.16
CA LYS A 142 -2.29 -35.08 35.60
C LYS A 142 -2.76 -36.11 36.63
N ILE A 143 -1.94 -36.44 37.62
CA ILE A 143 -2.32 -37.37 38.70
C ILE A 143 -3.34 -36.71 39.64
N ILE A 144 -3.16 -35.43 39.98
CA ILE A 144 -4.08 -34.71 40.88
C ILE A 144 -5.46 -34.51 40.23
N ILE A 145 -5.52 -34.18 38.94
CA ILE A 145 -6.79 -34.02 38.21
C ILE A 145 -7.51 -35.36 38.05
N SER A 146 -6.78 -36.48 37.88
CA SER A 146 -7.37 -37.82 37.82
C SER A 146 -7.97 -38.30 39.15
N ALA A 147 -7.50 -37.80 40.29
CA ALA A 147 -8.00 -38.19 41.61
C ALA A 147 -9.27 -37.41 42.02
N LEU A 148 -9.46 -36.19 41.50
CA LEU A 148 -10.58 -35.31 41.84
C LEU A 148 -11.87 -35.56 41.02
N LEU A 149 -11.80 -36.36 39.96
CA LEU A 149 -12.90 -36.56 39.00
C LEU A 149 -13.55 -37.95 39.05
N ARG A 150 -13.36 -38.73 40.12
CA ARG A 150 -14.12 -39.98 40.32
C ARG A 150 -15.52 -39.66 40.89
N PRO A 151 -16.61 -39.90 40.14
CA PRO A 151 -17.96 -39.70 40.65
C PRO A 151 -18.34 -40.87 41.55
N SER A 152 -18.70 -40.57 42.79
CA SER A 152 -19.35 -41.52 43.69
C SER A 152 -20.72 -41.88 43.12
N PHE A 153 -20.92 -43.17 42.83
CA PHE A 153 -22.24 -43.75 42.62
C PHE A 153 -23.05 -43.67 43.94
N PHE A 154 -24.12 -42.89 43.92
CA PHE A 154 -25.47 -43.25 44.38
C PHE A 154 -26.47 -42.24 43.79
#